data_AF-A0A6N8BFF0-F1
#
_entry.id   AF-A0A6N8BFF0-F1
#
_cell.length_a   1.000
_cell.length_b   1.000
_cell.length_c   1.000
_cell.angle_alpha   90.00
_cell.angle_beta   90.00
_cell.angle_gamma   90.00
#
_symmetry.space_group_name_H-M   'P 1'
#
loop_
_entity.id
_entity.type
_entity.pdbx_description
1 polymer ?
#
loop_
_entity_poly.entity_id
_entity_poly.type
_entity_poly.pdbx_seq_one_letter_code
_entity_poly.pdbx_strand_id
1 'polypeptide(L)'
;MFMHLWLRIAIELTLSINFFSTVLKYYKNRRFRGVRMNGARIVIADKEKGFRKQLREILKQAGYLVVGEAEDVKTTLHLVSQTEPELLVLDVDLPGFGEMQLIRVLEERRVVSVVLTFPYDHRLIVDMAAAGGVFGLLTKPVQETSVFPILESALVNFRRVKLLEKETGKLRQELETRKVVERAKGLLMEKKGMNEADAFRYLQKLSMDRCVSMMKVAKQTVITLQNR
;
A
#
# COMPACT_ATOMS: atom_id res chain seq x y z
N MET A 1 13.15 47.92 -4.25
CA MET A 1 12.88 46.73 -3.40
C MET A 1 11.90 45.71 -4.01
N PHE A 2 11.31 45.94 -5.20
CA PHE A 2 10.44 44.95 -5.87
C PHE A 2 11.15 44.11 -6.95
N MET A 3 12.21 44.64 -7.58
CA MET A 3 12.90 43.97 -8.69
C MET A 3 13.71 42.73 -8.27
N HIS A 4 14.26 42.71 -7.05
CA HIS A 4 14.98 41.55 -6.52
C HIS A 4 14.08 40.36 -6.15
N LEU A 5 12.81 40.61 -5.83
CA LEU A 5 11.84 39.57 -5.48
C LEU A 5 11.36 38.83 -6.74
N TRP A 6 11.13 39.57 -7.83
CA TRP A 6 10.76 39.00 -9.13
C TRP A 6 11.91 38.20 -9.77
N LEU A 7 13.17 38.61 -9.60
CA LEU A 7 14.32 37.86 -10.11
C LEU A 7 14.52 36.53 -9.36
N ARG A 8 14.24 36.49 -8.05
CA ARG A 8 14.28 35.25 -7.26
C ARG A 8 13.16 34.28 -7.65
N ILE A 9 11.94 34.77 -7.83
CA ILE A 9 10.80 33.95 -8.28
C ILE A 9 11.03 33.43 -9.70
N ALA A 10 11.60 34.24 -10.60
CA ALA A 10 11.96 33.82 -11.95
C ALA A 10 13.06 32.75 -11.96
N ILE A 11 14.09 32.87 -11.10
CA ILE A 11 15.16 31.86 -10.98
C ILE A 11 14.62 30.55 -10.37
N GLU A 12 13.75 30.61 -9.37
CA GLU A 12 13.10 29.42 -8.79
C GLU A 12 12.16 28.71 -9.78
N LEU A 13 11.38 29.47 -10.56
CA LEU A 13 10.56 28.92 -11.64
C LEU A 13 11.41 28.30 -12.75
N THR A 14 12.53 28.92 -13.11
CA THR A 14 13.44 28.41 -14.15
C THR A 14 14.20 27.16 -13.68
N LEU A 15 14.56 27.08 -12.40
CA LEU A 15 15.17 25.88 -11.79
C LEU A 15 14.17 24.73 -11.68
N SER A 16 12.90 25.01 -11.37
CA SER A 16 11.84 24.00 -11.32
C SER A 16 11.51 23.44 -12.72
N ILE A 17 11.47 24.30 -13.74
CA ILE A 17 11.25 23.89 -15.14
C ILE A 17 12.46 23.12 -15.71
N ASN A 18 13.69 23.53 -15.37
CA ASN A 18 14.90 22.81 -15.78
C ASN A 18 15.10 21.49 -15.03
N PHE A 19 14.66 21.39 -13.77
CA PHE A 19 14.63 20.13 -13.04
C PHE A 19 13.61 19.18 -13.69
N PHE A 20 12.42 19.65 -14.03
CA PHE A 20 11.41 18.84 -14.71
C PHE A 20 11.84 18.39 -16.11
N SER A 21 12.50 19.27 -16.88
CA SER A 21 13.04 18.93 -18.21
C SER A 21 14.25 17.99 -18.14
N THR A 22 15.08 18.12 -17.10
CA THR A 22 16.22 17.23 -16.84
C THR A 22 15.75 15.87 -16.37
N VAL A 23 14.74 15.81 -15.50
CA VAL A 23 14.08 14.58 -15.06
C VAL A 23 13.40 13.91 -16.27
N LEU A 24 12.65 14.66 -17.09
CA LEU A 24 12.05 14.13 -18.33
C LEU A 24 13.10 13.64 -19.34
N LYS A 25 14.21 14.35 -19.53
CA LYS A 25 15.35 13.89 -20.37
C LYS A 25 16.03 12.66 -19.78
N TYR A 26 16.16 12.60 -18.46
CA TYR A 26 16.69 11.45 -17.72
C TYR A 26 15.78 10.22 -17.90
N TYR A 27 14.45 10.40 -17.90
CA TYR A 27 13.47 9.35 -18.20
C TYR A 27 13.45 8.96 -19.70
N LYS A 28 13.62 9.91 -20.63
CA LYS A 28 13.55 9.68 -22.08
C LYS A 28 14.73 8.86 -22.63
N ASN A 29 15.90 8.90 -21.98
CA ASN A 29 17.15 8.29 -22.49
C ASN A 29 17.47 6.88 -21.95
N ARG A 30 16.74 6.37 -20.95
CA ARG A 30 16.85 4.95 -20.57
C ARG A 30 15.80 4.15 -21.31
N ARG A 31 16.25 3.40 -22.32
CA ARG A 31 15.61 2.19 -22.80
C ARG A 31 15.30 1.32 -21.55
N PHE A 32 14.05 1.30 -21.12
CA PHE A 32 13.55 0.69 -19.87
C PHE A 32 14.15 -0.71 -19.68
N ARG A 33 15.12 -0.83 -18.78
CA ARG A 33 15.75 -2.11 -18.40
C ARG A 33 15.99 -2.23 -16.89
N GLY A 34 15.28 -1.44 -16.07
CA GLY A 34 15.38 -1.48 -14.61
C GLY A 34 13.99 -1.57 -13.99
N VAL A 35 13.74 -2.65 -13.25
CA VAL A 35 12.46 -3.07 -12.64
C VAL A 35 11.35 -3.33 -13.67
N ARG A 36 11.32 -4.55 -14.23
CA ARG A 36 10.12 -5.01 -14.94
C ARG A 36 8.99 -5.15 -13.92
N MET A 37 8.09 -4.18 -13.86
CA MET A 37 6.82 -4.28 -13.12
C MET A 37 5.78 -5.12 -13.89
N ASN A 38 6.25 -6.08 -14.69
CA ASN A 38 5.40 -6.98 -15.46
C ASN A 38 4.47 -7.72 -14.50
N GLY A 39 3.18 -7.68 -14.81
CA GLY A 39 2.15 -8.41 -14.07
C GLY A 39 1.63 -7.71 -12.82
N ALA A 40 2.00 -6.45 -12.54
CA ALA A 40 1.34 -5.73 -11.45
C ALA A 40 -0.16 -5.61 -11.74
N ARG A 41 -0.98 -5.90 -10.73
CA ARG A 41 -2.44 -6.01 -10.85
C ARG A 41 -3.07 -4.64 -10.66
N ILE A 42 -3.79 -4.16 -11.67
CA ILE A 42 -4.36 -2.82 -11.70
C ILE A 42 -5.88 -2.91 -11.87
N VAL A 43 -6.63 -2.12 -11.10
CA VAL A 43 -8.05 -1.82 -11.35
C VAL A 43 -8.16 -0.41 -11.93
N ILE A 44 -9.06 -0.24 -12.91
CA ILE A 44 -9.40 1.06 -13.48
C ILE A 44 -10.84 1.39 -13.09
N ALA A 45 -11.06 2.51 -12.42
CA ALA A 45 -12.37 3.00 -12.03
C ALA A 45 -12.61 4.36 -12.68
N ASP A 46 -13.44 4.40 -13.70
CA ASP A 46 -13.78 5.62 -14.45
C ASP A 46 -15.16 5.44 -15.10
N LYS A 47 -16.02 6.45 -15.12
CA LYS A 47 -17.34 6.35 -15.77
C LYS A 47 -17.27 6.22 -17.30
N GLU A 48 -16.22 6.75 -17.91
CA GLU A 48 -16.07 6.81 -19.35
C GLU A 48 -15.47 5.52 -19.92
N LYS A 49 -16.29 4.68 -20.54
CA LYS A 49 -15.86 3.42 -21.17
C LYS A 49 -14.72 3.61 -22.19
N GLY A 50 -14.75 4.72 -22.94
CA GLY A 50 -13.70 5.06 -23.91
C GLY A 50 -12.34 5.25 -23.24
N PHE A 51 -12.32 5.99 -22.13
CA PHE A 51 -11.12 6.20 -21.32
C PHE A 51 -10.60 4.89 -20.73
N ARG A 52 -11.47 4.07 -20.11
CA ARG A 52 -11.09 2.75 -19.57
C ARG A 52 -10.42 1.88 -20.63
N LYS A 53 -11.02 1.82 -21.83
CA LYS A 53 -10.46 1.08 -22.97
C LYS A 53 -9.09 1.61 -23.38
N GLN A 54 -8.94 2.93 -23.55
CA GLN A 54 -7.68 3.56 -23.93
C GLN A 54 -6.58 3.25 -22.90
N LEU A 55 -6.84 3.52 -21.62
CA LEU A 55 -5.87 3.30 -20.55
C LEU A 55 -5.50 1.82 -20.42
N ARG A 56 -6.48 0.91 -20.54
CA ARG A 56 -6.22 -0.53 -20.53
C ARG A 56 -5.24 -0.96 -21.62
N GLU A 57 -5.37 -0.44 -22.85
CA GLU A 57 -4.42 -0.77 -23.93
C GLU A 57 -3.02 -0.26 -23.61
N ILE A 58 -2.89 0.99 -23.13
CA ILE A 58 -1.62 1.57 -22.70
C ILE A 58 -0.96 0.70 -21.61
N LEU A 59 -1.73 0.30 -20.60
CA LEU A 59 -1.24 -0.52 -19.49
C LEU A 59 -0.82 -1.93 -19.95
N LYS A 60 -1.60 -2.56 -20.82
CA LYS A 60 -1.29 -3.88 -21.37
C LYS A 60 0.00 -3.86 -22.19
N GLN A 61 0.19 -2.85 -23.04
CA GLN A 61 1.41 -2.70 -23.85
C GLN A 61 2.66 -2.56 -22.98
N ALA A 62 2.53 -1.95 -21.80
CA ALA A 62 3.59 -1.85 -20.81
C ALA A 62 3.76 -3.08 -19.91
N GLY A 63 2.95 -4.13 -20.10
CA GLY A 63 3.06 -5.39 -19.36
C GLY A 63 2.33 -5.44 -18.01
N TYR A 64 1.46 -4.47 -17.72
CA TYR A 64 0.59 -4.49 -16.54
C TYR A 64 -0.63 -5.38 -16.76
N LEU A 65 -1.18 -5.94 -15.67
CA LEU A 65 -2.39 -6.76 -15.71
C LEU A 65 -3.59 -5.96 -15.19
N VAL A 66 -4.49 -5.57 -16.09
CA VAL A 66 -5.77 -4.98 -15.68
C VAL A 66 -6.70 -6.09 -15.22
N VAL A 67 -6.94 -6.18 -13.91
CA VAL A 67 -7.72 -7.24 -13.25
C VAL A 67 -9.18 -6.88 -13.02
N GLY A 68 -9.57 -5.63 -13.29
CA GLY A 68 -10.94 -5.17 -13.16
C GLY A 68 -11.13 -3.77 -13.72
N GLU A 69 -12.36 -3.51 -14.19
CA GLU A 69 -12.81 -2.19 -14.64
C GLU A 69 -14.12 -1.88 -13.92
N ALA A 70 -14.22 -0.70 -13.31
CA ALA A 70 -15.42 -0.22 -12.63
C ALA A 70 -15.89 1.10 -13.24
N GLU A 71 -17.19 1.35 -13.16
CA GLU A 71 -17.80 2.62 -13.56
C GLU A 71 -18.43 3.38 -12.39
N ASP A 72 -18.42 2.80 -11.19
CA ASP A 72 -19.01 3.38 -9.98
C ASP A 72 -18.24 2.97 -8.70
N VAL A 73 -18.46 3.72 -7.61
CA VAL A 73 -17.79 3.50 -6.31
C VAL A 73 -18.05 2.11 -5.73
N LYS A 74 -19.28 1.59 -5.83
CA LYS A 74 -19.65 0.30 -5.24
C LYS A 74 -18.95 -0.86 -5.94
N THR A 75 -18.95 -0.85 -7.26
CA THR A 75 -18.25 -1.84 -8.10
C THR A 75 -16.74 -1.75 -7.87
N THR A 76 -16.20 -0.54 -7.69
CA THR A 76 -14.77 -0.34 -7.37
C THR A 76 -14.38 -1.04 -6.06
N LEU A 77 -15.12 -0.82 -4.98
CA LEU A 77 -14.87 -1.47 -3.68
C LEU A 77 -14.95 -2.99 -3.77
N HIS A 78 -15.93 -3.50 -4.51
CA HIS A 78 -16.10 -4.93 -4.73
C HIS A 78 -14.89 -5.54 -5.45
N LEU A 79 -14.46 -4.92 -6.56
CA LEU A 79 -13.33 -5.38 -7.34
C LEU A 79 -12.01 -5.29 -6.57
N VAL A 80 -11.77 -4.20 -5.83
CA VAL A 80 -10.56 -4.09 -5.00
C VAL A 80 -10.51 -5.19 -3.95
N SER A 81 -11.64 -5.51 -3.32
CA SER A 81 -11.71 -6.56 -2.30
C SER A 81 -11.53 -7.97 -2.87
N GLN A 82 -12.05 -8.24 -4.06
CA GLN A 82 -11.98 -9.57 -4.68
C GLN A 82 -10.65 -9.84 -5.38
N THR A 83 -10.07 -8.80 -6.00
CA THR A 83 -8.92 -8.96 -6.90
C THR A 83 -7.60 -8.56 -6.26
N GLU A 84 -7.62 -8.01 -5.05
CA GLU A 84 -6.44 -7.55 -4.29
C GLU A 84 -5.41 -6.86 -5.20
N PRO A 85 -5.81 -5.78 -5.92
CA PRO A 85 -4.90 -5.11 -6.84
C PRO A 85 -3.79 -4.38 -6.09
N GLU A 86 -2.66 -4.19 -6.74
CA GLU A 86 -1.56 -3.37 -6.20
C GLU A 86 -1.81 -1.88 -6.45
N LEU A 87 -2.56 -1.54 -7.50
CA LEU A 87 -2.85 -0.16 -7.87
C LEU A 87 -4.30 0.00 -8.37
N LEU A 88 -4.92 1.10 -7.99
CA LEU A 88 -6.22 1.57 -8.45
C LEU A 88 -6.02 2.90 -9.17
N VAL A 89 -6.40 2.97 -10.44
CA VAL A 89 -6.59 4.25 -11.13
C VAL A 89 -8.04 4.67 -10.91
N LEU A 90 -8.26 5.81 -10.26
CA LEU A 90 -9.57 6.26 -9.79
C LEU A 90 -9.90 7.64 -10.37
N ASP A 91 -11.00 7.74 -11.10
CA ASP A 91 -11.54 9.02 -11.51
C ASP A 91 -12.09 9.81 -10.32
N VAL A 92 -11.78 11.11 -10.27
CA VAL A 92 -12.24 11.99 -9.18
C VAL A 92 -13.75 12.25 -9.21
N ASP A 93 -14.38 12.06 -10.36
CA ASP A 93 -15.81 12.29 -10.59
C ASP A 93 -16.51 10.97 -10.95
N LEU A 94 -16.14 9.92 -10.20
CA LEU A 94 -16.70 8.58 -10.29
C LEU A 94 -18.08 8.54 -9.62
N PRO A 95 -19.15 8.15 -10.34
CA PRO A 95 -20.50 8.17 -9.79
C PRO A 95 -20.65 7.18 -8.63
N GLY A 96 -21.44 7.59 -7.64
CA GLY A 96 -21.69 6.80 -6.44
C GLY A 96 -21.85 7.70 -5.22
N PHE A 97 -21.74 7.10 -4.04
CA PHE A 97 -21.83 7.82 -2.78
C PHE A 97 -20.43 7.92 -2.14
N GLY A 98 -19.94 9.14 -1.95
CA GLY A 98 -18.78 9.46 -1.12
C GLY A 98 -17.42 9.06 -1.68
N GLU A 99 -16.92 9.74 -2.73
CA GLU A 99 -15.56 9.48 -3.26
C GLU A 99 -14.47 9.70 -2.19
N MET A 100 -14.66 10.72 -1.35
CA MET A 100 -13.80 10.94 -0.17
C MET A 100 -13.88 9.80 0.84
N GLN A 101 -15.04 9.18 0.99
CA GLN A 101 -15.21 8.02 1.88
C GLN A 101 -14.51 6.80 1.29
N LEU A 102 -14.57 6.61 -0.04
CA LEU A 102 -13.81 5.59 -0.74
C LEU A 102 -12.31 5.73 -0.46
N ILE A 103 -11.73 6.90 -0.69
CA ILE A 103 -10.28 7.13 -0.46
C ILE A 103 -9.91 6.84 1.00
N ARG A 104 -10.71 7.32 1.97
CA ARG A 104 -10.49 7.04 3.40
C ARG A 104 -10.53 5.54 3.71
N VAL A 105 -11.53 4.81 3.20
CA VAL A 105 -11.65 3.36 3.41
C VAL A 105 -10.47 2.61 2.80
N LEU A 106 -10.00 3.03 1.62
CA LEU A 106 -8.84 2.42 0.96
C LEU A 106 -7.54 2.70 1.72
N GLU A 107 -7.36 3.92 2.24
CA GLU A 107 -6.20 4.31 3.04
C GLU A 107 -6.19 3.67 4.42
N GLU A 108 -7.31 3.62 5.14
CA GLU A 108 -7.40 2.96 6.45
C GLU A 108 -7.01 1.48 6.38
N ARG A 109 -7.40 0.81 5.28
CA ARG A 109 -7.10 -0.60 5.06
C ARG A 109 -5.74 -0.83 4.37
N ARG A 110 -5.14 0.22 3.79
CA ARG A 110 -3.93 0.17 2.95
C ARG A 110 -3.91 -1.02 2.00
N VAL A 111 -5.04 -1.27 1.35
CA VAL A 111 -5.23 -2.45 0.49
C VAL A 111 -4.69 -2.25 -0.91
N VAL A 112 -4.59 -1.00 -1.38
CA VAL A 112 -4.22 -0.66 -2.75
C VAL A 112 -3.56 0.72 -2.81
N SER A 113 -2.64 0.94 -3.75
CA SER A 113 -2.13 2.27 -4.09
C SER A 113 -3.14 3.03 -4.97
N VAL A 114 -3.49 4.28 -4.64
CA VAL A 114 -4.45 5.05 -5.46
C VAL A 114 -3.72 6.08 -6.33
N VAL A 115 -4.08 6.14 -7.61
CA VAL A 115 -3.70 7.20 -8.56
C VAL A 115 -4.98 7.85 -9.08
N LEU A 116 -5.12 9.16 -8.90
CA LEU A 116 -6.33 9.86 -9.30
C LEU A 116 -6.25 10.33 -10.75
N THR A 117 -7.35 10.22 -11.50
CA THR A 117 -7.55 10.85 -12.80
C THR A 117 -8.55 11.99 -12.70
N PHE A 118 -8.26 13.13 -13.32
CA PHE A 118 -9.11 14.32 -13.23
C PHE A 118 -9.07 15.19 -14.49
N PRO A 119 -10.16 15.92 -14.80
CA PRO A 119 -10.14 17.01 -15.76
C PRO A 119 -9.41 18.24 -15.17
N TYR A 120 -8.94 19.14 -16.04
CA TYR A 120 -8.22 20.36 -15.63
C TYR A 120 -9.00 21.18 -14.57
N ASP A 121 -8.30 21.77 -13.60
CA ASP A 121 -8.83 22.68 -12.56
C ASP A 121 -9.88 22.09 -11.59
N HIS A 122 -9.58 20.94 -10.99
CA HIS A 122 -10.46 20.33 -9.98
C HIS A 122 -9.99 20.65 -8.55
N ARG A 123 -10.63 21.61 -7.88
CA ARG A 123 -10.27 22.05 -6.51
C ARG A 123 -10.21 20.91 -5.47
N LEU A 124 -11.03 19.88 -5.66
CA LEU A 124 -11.11 18.71 -4.77
C LEU A 124 -9.85 17.83 -4.76
N ILE A 125 -8.93 17.98 -5.72
CA ILE A 125 -7.71 17.15 -5.80
C ILE A 125 -6.83 17.33 -4.56
N VAL A 126 -6.72 18.57 -4.06
CA VAL A 126 -5.86 18.87 -2.92
C VAL A 126 -6.39 18.17 -1.67
N ASP A 127 -7.70 18.22 -1.45
CA ASP A 127 -8.34 17.58 -0.29
C ASP A 127 -8.26 16.05 -0.38
N MET A 128 -8.44 15.48 -1.57
CA MET A 128 -8.30 14.04 -1.80
C MET A 128 -6.85 13.57 -1.62
N ALA A 129 -5.88 14.32 -2.11
CA ALA A 129 -4.46 14.02 -1.90
C ALA A 129 -4.06 14.15 -0.42
N ALA A 130 -4.61 15.16 0.28
CA ALA A 130 -4.37 15.37 1.71
C ALA A 130 -5.03 14.31 2.60
N ALA A 131 -6.12 13.68 2.15
CA ALA A 131 -6.77 12.58 2.87
C ALA A 131 -5.88 11.32 3.00
N GLY A 132 -4.77 11.25 2.28
CA GLY A 132 -3.83 10.13 2.29
C GLY A 132 -4.22 9.04 1.29
N GLY A 133 -3.28 8.12 1.04
CA GLY A 133 -3.48 6.96 0.15
C GLY A 133 -3.40 7.24 -1.35
N VAL A 134 -3.37 8.51 -1.76
CA VAL A 134 -3.13 8.93 -3.14
C VAL A 134 -1.63 9.10 -3.37
N PHE A 135 -1.08 8.36 -4.32
CA PHE A 135 0.34 8.36 -4.67
C PHE A 135 0.65 8.96 -6.03
N GLY A 136 -0.38 9.40 -6.76
CA GLY A 136 -0.23 9.93 -8.10
C GLY A 136 -1.45 10.68 -8.60
N LEU A 137 -1.22 11.60 -9.53
CA LEU A 137 -2.21 12.49 -10.12
C LEU A 137 -2.04 12.50 -11.64
N LEU A 138 -3.06 12.10 -12.38
CA LEU A 138 -3.09 12.05 -13.83
C LEU A 138 -4.16 13.00 -14.38
N THR A 139 -3.73 13.94 -15.23
CA THR A 139 -4.66 14.81 -15.96
C THR A 139 -5.25 14.08 -17.16
N LYS A 140 -6.55 14.29 -17.40
CA LYS A 140 -7.22 13.89 -18.64
C LYS A 140 -7.02 14.96 -19.73
N PRO A 141 -6.79 14.58 -21.00
CA PRO A 141 -6.57 13.21 -21.50
C PRO A 141 -5.20 12.67 -21.08
N VAL A 142 -5.13 11.38 -20.77
CA VAL A 142 -3.88 10.74 -20.35
C VAL A 142 -2.92 10.59 -21.53
N GLN A 143 -1.65 10.93 -21.30
CA GLN A 143 -0.56 10.71 -22.25
C GLN A 143 0.28 9.53 -21.79
N GLU A 144 0.69 8.65 -22.70
CA GLU A 144 1.53 7.50 -22.37
C GLU A 144 2.80 7.90 -21.61
N THR A 145 3.38 9.05 -21.98
CA THR A 145 4.58 9.62 -21.38
C THR A 145 4.40 10.05 -19.92
N SER A 146 3.17 10.38 -19.49
CA SER A 146 2.88 10.79 -18.11
C SER A 146 2.40 9.63 -17.24
N VAL A 147 1.75 8.62 -17.82
CA VAL A 147 1.19 7.48 -17.07
C VAL A 147 2.28 6.68 -16.35
N PHE A 148 3.31 6.23 -17.07
CA PHE A 148 4.26 5.26 -16.50
C PHE A 148 5.06 5.78 -15.29
N PRO A 149 5.66 6.97 -15.32
CA PRO A 149 6.42 7.47 -14.17
C PRO A 149 5.57 7.57 -12.90
N ILE A 150 4.29 7.94 -13.05
CA ILE A 150 3.35 8.08 -11.93
C ILE A 150 2.98 6.71 -11.37
N LEU A 151 2.63 5.74 -12.23
CA LEU A 151 2.26 4.40 -11.79
C LEU A 151 3.43 3.65 -11.16
N GLU A 152 4.63 3.76 -11.72
CA GLU A 152 5.82 3.12 -11.17
C GLU A 152 6.16 3.66 -9.78
N SER A 153 6.13 4.98 -9.60
CA SER A 153 6.34 5.61 -8.30
C SER A 153 5.29 5.15 -7.27
N ALA A 154 4.01 5.10 -7.67
CA ALA A 154 2.93 4.63 -6.82
C ALA A 154 3.12 3.17 -6.39
N LEU A 155 3.44 2.28 -7.33
CA LEU A 155 3.67 0.85 -7.05
C LEU A 155 4.90 0.61 -6.16
N VAL A 156 6.00 1.32 -6.39
CA VAL A 156 7.21 1.22 -5.56
C VAL A 156 6.89 1.65 -4.12
N ASN A 157 6.16 2.75 -3.96
CA ASN A 157 5.73 3.22 -2.64
C ASN A 157 4.81 2.21 -1.94
N PHE A 158 3.84 1.65 -2.65
CA PHE A 158 2.93 0.65 -2.10
C PHE A 158 3.66 -0.61 -1.62
N ARG A 159 4.57 -1.14 -2.43
CA ARG A 159 5.38 -2.31 -2.05
C ARG A 159 6.27 -2.01 -0.84
N ARG A 160 6.86 -0.81 -0.77
CA ARG A 160 7.65 -0.37 0.38
C ARG A 160 6.81 -0.31 1.66
N VAL A 161 5.61 0.27 1.59
CA VAL A 161 4.69 0.32 2.73
C VAL A 161 4.29 -1.09 3.17
N LYS A 162 3.89 -1.95 2.22
CA LYS A 162 3.53 -3.36 2.52
C LYS A 162 4.68 -4.15 3.15
N LEU A 163 5.91 -3.92 2.73
CA LEU A 163 7.09 -4.57 3.31
C LEU A 163 7.25 -4.17 4.78
N LEU A 164 7.19 -2.86 5.07
CA LEU A 164 7.31 -2.34 6.43
C LEU A 164 6.17 -2.84 7.34
N GLU A 165 4.95 -2.93 6.83
CA GLU A 165 3.81 -3.49 7.58
C GLU A 165 4.02 -4.97 7.90
N LYS A 166 4.57 -5.74 6.96
CA LYS A 166 4.90 -7.15 7.18
C LYS A 166 5.99 -7.31 8.25
N GLU A 167 7.02 -6.48 8.23
CA GLU A 167 8.10 -6.49 9.23
C GLU A 167 7.59 -6.11 10.61
N THR A 168 6.82 -5.02 10.72
CA THR A 168 6.21 -4.61 11.99
C THR A 168 5.24 -5.66 12.54
N GLY A 169 4.48 -6.33 11.67
CA GLY A 169 3.62 -7.46 12.05
C GLY A 169 4.40 -8.64 12.64
N LYS A 170 5.50 -9.04 12.01
CA LYS A 170 6.38 -10.12 12.51
C LYS A 170 6.96 -9.78 13.88
N LEU A 171 7.52 -8.59 14.03
CA LEU A 171 8.11 -8.14 15.31
C LEU A 171 7.07 -8.12 16.44
N ARG A 172 5.86 -7.62 16.16
CA ARG A 172 4.74 -7.67 17.11
C ARG A 172 4.40 -9.11 17.51
N GLN A 173 4.34 -10.02 16.55
CA GLN A 173 4.04 -11.43 16.82
C GLN A 173 5.14 -12.12 17.66
N GLU A 174 6.40 -11.82 17.42
CA GLU A 174 7.53 -12.32 18.22
C GLU A 174 7.49 -11.80 19.65
N LEU A 175 7.22 -10.49 19.84
CA LEU A 175 7.05 -9.90 21.17
C LEU A 175 5.89 -10.52 21.94
N GLU A 176 4.74 -10.69 21.29
CA GLU A 176 3.59 -11.35 21.91
C GLU A 176 3.89 -12.81 22.25
N THR A 177 4.61 -13.53 21.39
CA THR A 177 5.05 -14.90 21.68
C THR A 177 5.91 -14.93 22.94
N ARG A 178 6.89 -14.02 23.03
CA ARG A 178 7.78 -13.92 24.20
C ARG A 178 6.99 -13.65 25.47
N LYS A 179 6.09 -12.67 25.49
CA LYS A 179 5.26 -12.35 26.66
C LYS A 179 4.46 -13.55 27.16
N VAL A 180 3.83 -14.29 26.26
CA VAL A 180 3.02 -15.46 26.62
C VAL A 180 3.88 -16.61 27.14
N VAL A 181 5.06 -16.83 26.53
CA VAL A 181 6.01 -17.85 27.00
C VAL A 181 6.54 -17.50 28.38
N GLU A 182 6.94 -16.25 28.64
CA GLU A 182 7.37 -15.80 29.97
C GLU A 182 6.27 -16.00 31.02
N ARG A 183 5.02 -15.65 30.68
CA ARG A 183 3.87 -15.88 31.57
C ARG A 183 3.64 -17.37 31.86
N ALA A 184 3.76 -18.23 30.85
CA ALA A 184 3.62 -19.66 31.02
C ALA A 184 4.73 -20.25 31.90
N LYS A 185 5.98 -19.79 31.72
CA LYS A 185 7.11 -20.17 32.59
C LYS A 185 6.84 -19.77 34.04
N GLY A 186 6.43 -18.53 34.29
CA GLY A 186 6.10 -18.04 35.64
C GLY A 186 5.05 -18.90 36.34
N LEU A 187 3.96 -19.26 35.65
CA LEU A 187 2.92 -20.14 36.19
C LEU A 187 3.42 -21.57 36.45
N LEU A 188 4.30 -22.11 35.59
CA LEU A 188 4.91 -23.42 35.81
C LEU A 188 5.86 -23.40 37.02
N MET A 189 6.58 -22.30 37.22
CA MET A 189 7.45 -22.12 38.38
C MET A 189 6.61 -22.06 39.67
N GLU A 190 5.56 -21.24 39.68
CA GLU A 190 4.68 -21.06 40.85
C GLU A 190 3.86 -22.32 41.18
N LYS A 191 3.19 -22.93 40.18
CA LYS A 191 2.23 -24.02 40.42
C LYS A 191 2.86 -25.41 40.41
N LYS A 192 3.99 -25.60 39.72
CA LYS A 192 4.66 -26.91 39.62
C LYS A 192 6.05 -26.94 40.26
N GLY A 193 6.51 -25.83 40.85
CA GLY A 193 7.81 -25.76 41.52
C GLY A 193 9.01 -25.93 40.57
N MET A 194 8.82 -25.72 39.26
CA MET A 194 9.90 -25.82 38.28
C MET A 194 10.84 -24.61 38.42
N ASN A 195 12.14 -24.78 38.17
CA ASN A 195 12.99 -23.62 37.90
C ASN A 195 12.74 -23.11 36.47
N GLU A 196 13.26 -21.93 36.14
CA GLU A 196 13.03 -21.30 34.83
C GLU A 196 13.48 -22.19 33.64
N ALA A 197 14.66 -22.81 33.77
CA ALA A 197 15.23 -23.66 32.72
C ALA A 197 14.37 -24.91 32.48
N ASP A 198 13.83 -25.51 33.53
CA ASP A 198 12.94 -26.66 33.46
C ASP A 198 11.58 -26.29 32.87
N ALA A 199 11.02 -25.14 33.27
CA ALA A 199 9.78 -24.63 32.72
C ALA A 199 9.90 -24.35 31.21
N PHE A 200 11.01 -23.76 30.77
CA PHE A 200 11.25 -23.52 29.35
C PHE A 200 11.43 -24.82 28.55
N ARG A 201 12.25 -25.76 29.05
CA ARG A 201 12.44 -27.09 28.44
C ARG A 201 11.13 -27.87 28.33
N TYR A 202 10.28 -27.77 29.36
CA TYR A 202 8.96 -28.40 29.36
C TYR A 202 8.05 -27.85 28.25
N LEU A 203 8.00 -26.53 28.06
CA LEU A 203 7.24 -25.90 26.98
C LEU A 203 7.79 -26.27 25.60
N GLN A 204 9.11 -26.30 25.42
CA GLN A 204 9.76 -26.73 24.18
C GLN A 204 9.44 -28.18 23.85
N LYS A 205 9.57 -29.08 24.83
CA LYS A 205 9.23 -30.50 24.66
C LYS A 205 7.76 -30.67 24.26
N LEU A 206 6.84 -29.98 24.94
CA LEU A 206 5.42 -29.99 24.56
C LEU A 206 5.15 -29.47 23.15
N SER A 207 5.92 -28.48 22.69
CA SER A 207 5.84 -27.92 21.34
C SER A 207 6.31 -28.93 20.29
N MET A 208 7.41 -29.62 20.56
CA MET A 208 7.95 -30.68 19.72
C MET A 208 7.02 -31.89 19.64
N ASP A 209 6.62 -32.44 20.80
CA ASP A 209 5.81 -33.66 20.92
C ASP A 209 4.43 -33.50 20.25
N ARG A 210 3.90 -32.27 20.21
CA ARG A 210 2.59 -31.96 19.62
C ARG A 210 2.67 -31.31 18.24
N CYS A 211 3.88 -31.04 17.75
CA CYS A 211 4.14 -30.32 16.50
C CYS A 211 3.33 -29.01 16.37
N VAL A 212 3.23 -28.23 17.44
CA VAL A 212 2.54 -26.94 17.46
C VAL A 212 3.47 -25.82 17.90
N SER A 213 3.20 -24.59 17.46
CA SER A 213 4.03 -23.43 17.80
C SER A 213 4.14 -23.19 19.31
N MET A 214 5.31 -22.68 19.75
CA MET A 214 5.56 -22.28 21.14
C MET A 214 4.49 -21.35 21.69
N MET A 215 4.01 -20.40 20.87
CA MET A 215 2.88 -19.52 21.21
C MET A 215 1.64 -20.33 21.62
N LYS A 216 1.25 -21.34 20.83
CA LYS A 216 0.04 -22.12 21.08
C LYS A 216 0.16 -22.95 22.35
N VAL A 217 1.32 -23.59 22.56
CA VAL A 217 1.61 -24.36 23.78
C VAL A 217 1.60 -23.47 25.02
N ALA A 218 2.23 -22.30 24.94
CA ALA A 218 2.29 -21.37 26.06
C ALA A 218 0.89 -20.85 26.42
N LYS A 219 0.06 -20.47 25.43
CA LYS A 219 -1.34 -20.08 25.67
C LYS A 219 -2.13 -21.20 26.35
N GLN A 220 -2.04 -22.44 25.85
CA GLN A 220 -2.73 -23.58 26.44
C GLN A 220 -2.28 -23.85 27.88
N THR A 221 -0.97 -23.76 28.14
CA THR A 221 -0.41 -23.94 29.48
C THR A 221 -0.93 -22.87 30.43
N VAL A 222 -0.95 -21.60 30.01
CA VAL A 222 -1.51 -20.49 30.80
C VAL A 222 -2.97 -20.77 31.16
N ILE A 223 -3.81 -21.11 30.19
CA ILE A 223 -5.24 -21.42 30.42
C ILE A 223 -5.40 -22.59 31.41
N THR A 224 -4.61 -23.65 31.24
CA THR A 224 -4.71 -24.86 32.06
C THR A 224 -4.32 -24.60 33.52
N LEU A 225 -3.33 -23.75 33.77
CA LEU A 225 -2.80 -23.46 35.11
C LEU A 225 -3.52 -22.31 35.81
N GLN A 226 -4.26 -21.47 35.08
CA GLN A 226 -5.11 -20.42 35.67
C GLN A 226 -6.45 -20.94 36.17
N ASN A 227 -6.96 -22.01 35.55
CA ASN A 227 -8.24 -22.64 35.91
C ASN A 227 -8.08 -23.76 36.97
N ARG A 228 -6.92 -23.84 37.63
CA ARG A 228 -6.58 -24.83 38.67
C ARG A 228 -6.00 -24.14 39.90
#